data_AF-A0A7U7GDY5-F1
#
_entry.id   AF-A0A7U7GDY5-F1
#
_cell.length_a   1.000
_cell.length_b   1.000
_cell.length_c   1.000
_cell.angle_alpha   90.00
_cell.angle_beta   90.00
_cell.angle_gamma   90.00
#
_symmetry.space_group_name_H-M   'P 1'
#
loop_
_entity.id
_entity.type
_entity.pdbx_description
1 polymer ?
#
loop_
_entity_poly.entity_id
_entity_poly.type
_entity_poly.pdbx_seq_one_letter_code
_entity_poly.pdbx_strand_id
1 'polypeptide(L)'
;MAPKYMKKKKKIASTAKVEKAPTIPPARKPTTPATASPLLLDQGGEKNTHPPANATLQQQRAHFALTRIRALADKWKDEPKKQKAFNSYASAMPFMIHANGLGQTAAFYRSKGEKDVHYSLYRLVGEWLSQNLQPFAGKADLLDGITQSDMDAYLAAQTEAMLFLDWVKKLASAFLAREEEASS
;
A
#
# COMPACT_ATOMS: atom_id res chain seq x y z
N MET A 1 -43.47 -0.77 37.88
CA MET A 1 -42.43 -0.56 38.90
C MET A 1 -41.09 -0.90 38.28
N ALA A 2 -40.20 0.08 38.11
CA ALA A 2 -38.86 -0.11 37.55
C ALA A 2 -37.84 0.60 38.48
N PRO A 3 -36.74 -0.05 38.90
CA PRO A 3 -35.83 0.57 39.84
C PRO A 3 -34.92 1.60 39.15
N LYS A 4 -34.87 2.78 39.78
CA LYS A 4 -33.98 3.91 39.49
C LYS A 4 -32.52 3.50 39.71
N TYR A 5 -31.68 3.64 38.69
CA TYR A 5 -30.23 3.57 38.87
C TYR A 5 -29.65 4.97 39.12
N MET A 6 -29.26 5.21 40.37
CA MET A 6 -28.56 6.41 40.82
C MET A 6 -27.06 6.31 40.55
N LYS A 7 -26.51 7.40 40.00
CA LYS A 7 -25.09 7.68 39.76
C LYS A 7 -24.27 7.57 41.05
N LYS A 8 -23.08 6.95 40.96
CA LYS A 8 -21.96 7.22 41.88
C LYS A 8 -20.75 7.72 41.10
N LYS A 9 -20.51 9.02 41.19
CA LYS A 9 -19.25 9.67 40.79
C LYS A 9 -18.19 9.35 41.84
N LYS A 10 -17.09 8.71 41.47
CA LYS A 10 -15.87 8.70 42.29
C LYS A 10 -14.92 9.76 41.75
N LYS A 11 -14.75 10.83 42.54
CA LYS A 11 -13.61 11.74 42.46
C LYS A 11 -12.43 11.03 43.14
N ILE A 12 -11.29 10.97 42.47
CA ILE A 12 -10.01 10.69 43.12
C ILE A 12 -9.09 11.86 42.77
N ALA A 13 -8.50 12.41 43.81
CA ALA A 13 -7.75 13.65 43.81
C ALA A 13 -6.35 13.50 43.20
N SER A 14 -5.91 14.62 42.66
CA SER A 14 -4.58 14.94 42.14
C SER A 14 -3.48 14.79 43.19
N THR A 15 -2.36 14.19 42.79
CA THR A 15 -1.02 14.66 43.19
C THR A 15 -0.07 14.50 41.99
N ALA A 16 0.03 15.56 41.19
CA ALA A 16 1.12 15.74 40.24
C ALA A 16 2.41 16.01 41.02
N LYS A 17 3.39 15.11 40.91
CA LYS A 17 4.76 15.34 41.36
C LYS A 17 5.57 15.74 40.14
N VAL A 18 5.90 17.04 40.06
CA VAL A 18 6.79 17.62 39.05
C VAL A 18 8.19 17.09 39.31
N GLU A 19 8.60 16.09 38.53
CA GLU A 19 9.97 15.61 38.52
C GLU A 19 10.80 16.51 37.60
N LYS A 20 11.92 16.98 38.15
CA LYS A 20 12.78 18.02 37.61
C LYS A 20 13.58 17.45 36.44
N ALA A 21 13.40 18.04 35.26
CA ALA A 21 14.11 17.69 34.03
C ALA A 21 15.64 17.72 34.24
N PRO A 22 16.39 16.71 33.76
CA PRO A 22 17.84 16.79 33.72
C PRO A 22 18.28 17.78 32.64
N THR A 23 19.25 18.60 33.02
CA THR A 23 19.92 19.64 32.24
C THR A 23 20.35 19.18 30.84
N ILE A 24 19.87 19.90 29.83
CA ILE A 24 20.25 19.82 28.43
C ILE A 24 21.67 20.42 28.26
N PRO A 25 22.67 19.68 27.73
CA PRO A 25 23.93 20.27 27.32
C PRO A 25 23.76 21.07 26.01
N PRO A 26 24.56 22.13 25.78
CA PRO A 26 24.33 23.09 24.71
C PRO A 26 24.50 22.49 23.31
N ALA A 27 23.64 22.96 22.40
CA ALA A 27 23.64 22.62 20.98
C ALA A 27 25.01 22.86 20.31
N ARG A 28 25.55 21.83 19.65
CA ARG A 28 26.63 21.99 18.66
C ARG A 28 26.00 22.23 17.28
N LYS A 29 26.29 23.38 16.68
CA LYS A 29 26.11 23.63 15.23
C LYS A 29 27.40 23.21 14.46
N PRO A 30 27.42 23.21 13.12
CA PRO A 30 27.54 22.01 12.30
C PRO A 30 28.96 21.87 11.71
N THR A 31 29.55 20.68 11.80
CA THR A 31 30.78 20.36 11.07
C THR A 31 30.49 19.31 10.02
N THR A 32 30.36 19.79 8.78
CA THR A 32 30.46 19.00 7.54
C THR A 32 31.85 18.36 7.46
N PRO A 33 31.95 17.07 7.10
CA PRO A 33 33.04 16.61 6.25
C PRO A 33 32.47 16.34 4.85
N ALA A 34 33.17 16.89 3.87
CA ALA A 34 32.89 16.77 2.46
C ALA A 34 32.96 15.31 1.98
N THR A 35 32.17 15.03 0.94
CA THR A 35 32.51 14.15 -0.19
C THR A 35 32.82 12.69 0.13
N ALA A 36 31.80 11.84 -0.07
CA ALA A 36 31.94 10.68 -0.93
C ALA A 36 30.56 10.27 -1.42
N SER A 37 30.18 10.72 -2.62
CA SER A 37 29.26 9.93 -3.43
C SER A 37 29.98 8.66 -3.83
N PRO A 38 29.38 7.47 -3.69
CA PRO A 38 29.63 6.40 -4.62
C PRO A 38 28.59 6.52 -5.72
N LEU A 39 29.00 7.09 -6.85
CA LEU A 39 28.52 6.58 -8.13
C LEU A 39 28.97 5.13 -8.22
N LEU A 40 28.04 4.18 -8.27
CA LEU A 40 28.16 3.13 -9.28
C LEU A 40 26.78 2.55 -9.59
N LEU A 41 26.37 2.81 -10.82
CA LEU A 41 25.44 2.01 -11.59
C LEU A 41 26.03 0.59 -11.70
N ASP A 42 25.64 -0.30 -10.80
CA ASP A 42 25.91 -1.74 -10.96
C ASP A 42 24.75 -2.36 -11.76
N GLN A 43 24.96 -2.47 -13.07
CA GLN A 43 24.16 -3.34 -13.91
C GLN A 43 24.56 -4.79 -13.62
N GLY A 44 23.75 -5.52 -12.86
CA GLY A 44 24.04 -6.93 -12.61
C GLY A 44 23.09 -7.67 -11.68
N GLY A 45 21.89 -7.99 -12.15
CA GLY A 45 21.07 -9.08 -11.59
C GLY A 45 20.10 -8.66 -10.47
N GLU A 46 18.88 -8.27 -10.84
CA GLU A 46 17.80 -8.02 -9.90
C GLU A 46 17.34 -9.33 -9.22
N LYS A 47 18.01 -9.69 -8.12
CA LYS A 47 17.48 -10.65 -7.15
C LYS A 47 16.74 -9.86 -6.09
N ASN A 48 15.41 -10.01 -6.05
CA ASN A 48 14.45 -9.51 -5.06
C ASN A 48 15.09 -8.87 -3.81
N THR A 49 15.41 -7.59 -3.89
CA THR A 49 15.97 -6.82 -2.79
C THR A 49 14.84 -6.36 -1.89
N HIS A 50 14.59 -7.05 -0.77
CA HIS A 50 13.61 -6.58 0.21
C HIS A 50 13.94 -5.14 0.66
N PRO A 51 12.92 -4.30 0.93
CA PRO A 51 13.16 -2.95 1.43
C PRO A 51 13.91 -3.03 2.77
N PRO A 52 14.74 -2.03 3.10
CA PRO A 52 15.53 -2.05 4.34
C PRO A 52 14.61 -2.13 5.57
N ALA A 53 15.10 -2.71 6.67
CA ALA A 53 14.31 -2.98 7.87
C ALA A 53 13.64 -1.74 8.50
N ASN A 54 14.18 -0.54 8.22
CA ASN A 54 13.65 0.76 8.66
C ASN A 54 12.88 1.51 7.54
N ALA A 55 12.45 0.83 6.49
CA ALA A 55 11.69 1.44 5.40
C ALA A 55 10.31 1.93 5.86
N THR A 56 9.96 3.14 5.46
CA THR A 56 8.61 3.69 5.66
C THR A 56 7.56 2.90 4.88
N LEU A 57 6.29 2.95 5.30
CA LEU A 57 5.19 2.30 4.57
C LEU A 57 5.09 2.77 3.10
N GLN A 58 5.40 4.04 2.82
CA GLN A 58 5.42 4.53 1.43
C GLN A 58 6.51 3.86 0.60
N GLN A 59 7.70 3.68 1.17
CA GLN A 59 8.79 2.94 0.50
C GLN A 59 8.43 1.47 0.29
N GLN A 60 7.75 0.84 1.26
CA GLN A 60 7.30 -0.55 1.13
C GLN A 60 6.26 -0.70 0.00
N ARG A 61 5.25 0.19 -0.07
CA ARG A 61 4.26 0.23 -1.16
C ARG A 61 4.93 0.42 -2.51
N ALA A 62 5.82 1.41 -2.62
CA ALA A 62 6.55 1.71 -3.84
C ALA A 62 7.39 0.52 -4.30
N HIS A 63 8.13 -0.10 -3.37
CA HIS A 63 8.96 -1.25 -3.66
C HIS A 63 8.12 -2.45 -4.14
N PHE A 64 7.07 -2.81 -3.41
CA PHE A 64 6.21 -3.93 -3.77
C PHE A 64 5.54 -3.71 -5.14
N ALA A 65 4.98 -2.51 -5.36
CA ALA A 65 4.39 -2.15 -6.64
C ALA A 65 5.43 -2.20 -7.78
N LEU A 66 6.62 -1.63 -7.59
CA LEU A 66 7.67 -1.61 -8.62
C LEU A 66 8.08 -3.01 -9.04
N THR A 67 8.34 -3.89 -8.06
CA THR A 67 8.72 -5.28 -8.31
C THR A 67 7.63 -6.01 -9.12
N ARG A 68 6.36 -5.81 -8.77
CA ARG A 68 5.23 -6.44 -9.48
C ARG A 68 5.00 -5.86 -10.87
N ILE A 69 5.11 -4.55 -11.04
CA ILE A 69 4.94 -3.89 -12.34
C ILE A 69 6.07 -4.27 -13.31
N ARG A 70 7.32 -4.35 -12.86
CA ARG A 70 8.44 -4.84 -13.70
C ARG A 70 8.22 -6.27 -14.16
N ALA A 71 7.82 -7.16 -13.25
CA ALA A 71 7.49 -8.54 -13.61
C ALA A 71 6.35 -8.62 -14.64
N LEU A 72 5.35 -7.71 -14.58
CA LEU A 72 4.30 -7.61 -15.59
C LEU A 72 4.82 -7.06 -16.92
N ALA A 73 5.70 -6.07 -16.89
CA ALA A 73 6.34 -5.51 -18.10
C ALA A 73 7.12 -6.58 -18.85
N ASP A 74 7.90 -7.39 -18.13
CA ASP A 74 8.63 -8.52 -18.71
C ASP A 74 7.69 -9.59 -19.26
N LYS A 75 6.67 -9.97 -18.48
CA LYS A 75 5.68 -10.99 -18.87
C LYS A 75 4.87 -10.59 -20.11
N TRP A 76 4.57 -9.30 -20.26
CA TRP A 76 3.74 -8.76 -21.35
C TRP A 76 4.56 -7.97 -22.35
N LYS A 77 5.87 -8.21 -22.46
CA LYS A 77 6.79 -7.44 -23.31
C LYS A 77 6.27 -7.28 -24.74
N ASP A 78 5.71 -8.34 -25.31
CA ASP A 78 5.16 -8.38 -26.67
C ASP A 78 3.63 -8.22 -26.72
N GLU A 79 3.00 -7.82 -25.61
CA GLU A 79 1.55 -7.69 -25.46
C GLU A 79 1.13 -6.25 -25.09
N PRO A 80 1.40 -5.23 -25.93
CA PRO A 80 1.15 -3.82 -25.60
C PRO A 80 -0.33 -3.53 -25.31
N LYS A 81 -1.26 -4.30 -25.89
CA LYS A 81 -2.70 -4.19 -25.58
C LYS A 81 -3.00 -4.53 -24.12
N LYS A 82 -2.37 -5.56 -23.55
CA LYS A 82 -2.54 -5.92 -22.13
C LYS A 82 -1.94 -4.86 -21.21
N GLN A 83 -0.77 -4.33 -21.58
CA GLN A 83 -0.11 -3.25 -20.85
C GLN A 83 -0.98 -1.99 -20.78
N LYS A 84 -1.52 -1.54 -21.92
CA LYS A 84 -2.44 -0.39 -22.00
C LYS A 84 -3.72 -0.63 -21.18
N ALA A 85 -4.33 -1.81 -21.31
CA ALA A 85 -5.50 -2.18 -20.53
C ALA A 85 -5.22 -2.16 -19.02
N PHE A 86 -4.08 -2.70 -18.58
CA PHE A 86 -3.68 -2.70 -17.18
C PHE A 86 -3.57 -1.28 -16.64
N ASN A 87 -2.93 -0.38 -17.40
CA ASN A 87 -2.76 1.02 -17.03
C ASN A 87 -4.12 1.73 -16.86
N SER A 88 -5.03 1.53 -17.82
CA SER A 88 -6.40 2.03 -17.74
C SER A 88 -7.12 1.53 -16.48
N TYR A 89 -7.06 0.22 -16.22
CA TYR A 89 -7.74 -0.39 -15.07
C TYR A 89 -7.12 0.02 -13.72
N ALA A 90 -5.80 0.15 -13.63
CA ALA A 90 -5.10 0.63 -12.45
C ALA A 90 -5.46 2.09 -12.14
N SER A 91 -5.70 2.89 -13.17
CA SER A 91 -6.15 4.28 -13.02
C SER A 91 -7.61 4.38 -12.59
N ALA A 92 -8.46 3.44 -13.01
CA ALA A 92 -9.89 3.43 -12.69
C ALA A 92 -10.21 2.84 -11.30
N MET A 93 -9.47 1.82 -10.85
CA MET A 93 -9.79 1.07 -9.63
C MET A 93 -9.93 1.93 -8.37
N PRO A 94 -9.07 2.93 -8.07
CA PRO A 94 -9.21 3.77 -6.88
C PRO A 94 -10.57 4.48 -6.81
N PHE A 95 -11.04 4.99 -7.95
CA PHE A 95 -12.36 5.62 -8.05
C PHE A 95 -13.48 4.61 -7.80
N MET A 96 -13.38 3.40 -8.38
CA MET A 96 -14.38 2.35 -8.16
C MET A 96 -14.46 1.93 -6.69
N ILE A 97 -13.32 1.82 -5.99
CA ILE A 97 -13.27 1.53 -4.56
C ILE A 97 -13.96 2.64 -3.77
N HIS A 98 -13.70 3.91 -4.11
CA HIS A 98 -14.33 5.04 -3.44
C HIS A 98 -15.86 5.07 -3.67
N ALA A 99 -16.33 4.77 -4.88
CA ALA A 99 -17.74 4.85 -5.25
C ALA A 99 -18.57 3.64 -4.75
N ASN A 100 -18.02 2.43 -4.87
CA ASN A 100 -18.76 1.18 -4.67
C ASN A 100 -18.23 0.34 -3.49
N GLY A 101 -17.15 0.77 -2.85
CA GLY A 101 -16.44 0.03 -1.83
C GLY A 101 -15.45 -0.99 -2.38
N LEU A 102 -14.56 -1.45 -1.49
CA LEU A 102 -13.55 -2.47 -1.81
C LEU A 102 -14.19 -3.81 -2.22
N GLY A 103 -15.24 -4.24 -1.53
CA GLY A 103 -15.91 -5.52 -1.78
C GLY A 103 -16.47 -5.69 -3.19
N GLN A 104 -17.32 -4.76 -3.63
CA GLN A 104 -17.94 -4.83 -4.95
C GLN A 104 -16.90 -4.66 -6.07
N THR A 105 -15.92 -3.79 -5.86
CA THR A 105 -14.82 -3.63 -6.82
C THR A 105 -14.00 -4.91 -6.95
N ALA A 106 -13.64 -5.55 -5.83
CA ALA A 106 -12.92 -6.83 -5.85
C ALA A 106 -13.71 -7.92 -6.59
N ALA A 107 -15.00 -8.05 -6.31
CA ALA A 107 -15.87 -9.00 -7.01
C ALA A 107 -15.95 -8.74 -8.52
N PHE A 108 -16.08 -7.47 -8.94
CA PHE A 108 -16.08 -7.10 -10.35
C PHE A 108 -14.78 -7.51 -11.05
N TYR A 109 -13.62 -7.17 -10.49
CA TYR A 109 -12.34 -7.52 -11.09
C TYR A 109 -12.10 -9.05 -11.09
N ARG A 110 -12.57 -9.77 -10.07
CA ARG A 110 -12.52 -11.24 -10.02
C ARG A 110 -13.39 -11.90 -11.10
N SER A 111 -14.55 -11.31 -11.40
CA SER A 111 -15.56 -11.87 -12.33
C SER A 111 -15.08 -11.97 -13.78
N LYS A 112 -14.07 -11.18 -14.17
CA LYS A 112 -13.53 -11.15 -15.54
C LYS A 112 -12.72 -12.39 -15.92
N GLY A 113 -12.35 -13.22 -14.93
CA GLY A 113 -11.66 -14.49 -15.14
C GLY A 113 -10.14 -14.38 -15.11
N GLU A 114 -9.46 -15.49 -14.86
CA GLU A 114 -8.05 -15.51 -14.44
C GLU A 114 -7.05 -15.16 -15.53
N LYS A 115 -7.45 -15.29 -16.80
CA LYS A 115 -6.65 -14.92 -17.96
C LYS A 115 -6.78 -13.43 -18.30
N ASP A 116 -7.71 -12.71 -17.66
CA ASP A 116 -7.98 -11.31 -17.93
C ASP A 116 -7.04 -10.38 -17.15
N VAL A 117 -6.78 -9.20 -17.72
CA VAL A 117 -5.94 -8.17 -17.12
C VAL A 117 -6.55 -7.60 -15.84
N HIS A 118 -7.89 -7.54 -15.73
CA HIS A 118 -8.57 -7.17 -14.48
C HIS A 118 -8.15 -8.11 -13.34
N TYR A 119 -8.09 -9.41 -13.58
CA TYR A 119 -7.71 -10.35 -12.54
C TYR A 119 -6.26 -10.16 -12.07
N SER A 120 -5.38 -9.67 -12.94
CA SER A 120 -4.01 -9.32 -12.54
C SER A 120 -3.98 -8.20 -11.50
N LEU A 121 -4.86 -7.19 -11.62
CA LEU A 121 -4.97 -6.12 -10.63
C LEU A 121 -5.65 -6.59 -9.34
N TYR A 122 -6.70 -7.42 -9.46
CA TYR A 122 -7.33 -8.09 -8.32
C TYR A 122 -6.30 -8.83 -7.46
N ARG A 123 -5.49 -9.67 -8.11
CA ARG A 123 -4.42 -10.42 -7.44
C ARG A 123 -3.38 -9.51 -6.83
N LEU A 124 -2.96 -8.46 -7.54
CA LEU A 124 -1.95 -7.53 -7.04
C LEU A 124 -2.38 -6.85 -5.73
N VAL A 125 -3.64 -6.39 -5.67
CA VAL A 125 -4.21 -5.78 -4.45
C VAL A 125 -4.35 -6.82 -3.33
N GLY A 126 -4.85 -8.02 -3.66
CA GLY A 126 -4.96 -9.12 -2.68
C GLY A 126 -3.61 -9.52 -2.08
N GLU A 127 -2.57 -9.67 -2.92
CA GLU A 127 -1.23 -10.01 -2.50
C GLU A 127 -0.61 -8.93 -1.60
N TRP A 128 -0.87 -7.64 -1.88
CA TRP A 128 -0.44 -6.55 -1.01
C TRP A 128 -1.16 -6.58 0.35
N LEU A 129 -2.49 -6.62 0.34
CA LEU A 129 -3.29 -6.58 1.57
C LEU A 129 -3.11 -7.82 2.47
N SER A 130 -2.57 -8.90 1.90
CA SER A 130 -2.27 -10.15 2.64
C SER A 130 -0.83 -10.25 3.12
N GLN A 131 0.02 -9.23 2.87
CA GLN A 131 1.37 -9.19 3.43
C GLN A 131 1.34 -9.14 4.97
N ASN A 132 2.47 -9.50 5.59
CA ASN A 132 2.63 -9.34 7.03
C ASN A 132 2.36 -7.89 7.44
N LEU A 133 1.66 -7.71 8.56
CA LEU A 133 1.24 -6.40 9.10
C LEU A 133 0.16 -5.66 8.28
N GLN A 134 -0.36 -6.26 7.22
CA GLN A 134 -1.48 -5.72 6.46
C GLN A 134 -2.83 -6.24 6.99
N PRO A 135 -3.95 -5.57 6.71
CA PRO A 135 -5.25 -5.89 7.32
C PRO A 135 -5.76 -7.30 7.02
N PHE A 136 -5.36 -7.89 5.89
CA PHE A 136 -5.74 -9.26 5.51
C PHE A 136 -4.59 -10.24 5.65
N ALA A 137 -3.62 -9.97 6.52
CA ALA A 137 -2.51 -10.89 6.79
C ALA A 137 -3.01 -12.30 7.10
N GLY A 138 -2.45 -13.29 6.39
CA GLY A 138 -2.82 -14.71 6.53
C GLY A 138 -4.11 -15.13 5.80
N LYS A 139 -4.76 -14.24 5.04
CA LYS A 139 -5.90 -14.58 4.18
C LYS A 139 -5.39 -15.10 2.83
N ALA A 140 -6.06 -16.14 2.32
CA ALA A 140 -5.64 -16.81 1.09
C ALA A 140 -6.00 -16.00 -0.17
N ASP A 141 -7.11 -15.28 -0.12
CA ASP A 141 -7.65 -14.51 -1.24
C ASP A 141 -8.23 -13.17 -0.77
N LEU A 142 -8.32 -12.19 -1.68
CA LEU A 142 -8.84 -10.86 -1.38
C LEU A 142 -10.30 -10.90 -0.89
N LEU A 143 -11.15 -11.72 -1.51
CA LEU A 143 -12.55 -11.85 -1.10
C LEU A 143 -12.70 -12.58 0.24
N ASP A 144 -11.80 -13.51 0.57
CA ASP A 144 -11.74 -14.09 1.92
C ASP A 144 -11.40 -13.03 2.96
N GLY A 145 -10.43 -12.17 2.67
CA GLY A 145 -10.10 -11.02 3.52
C GLY A 145 -11.28 -10.09 3.72
N ILE A 146 -11.98 -9.74 2.65
CA ILE A 146 -13.15 -8.85 2.72
C ILE A 146 -14.30 -9.45 3.53
N THR A 147 -14.58 -10.75 3.39
CA THR A 147 -15.77 -11.38 3.98
C THR A 147 -15.56 -11.94 5.39
N GLN A 148 -14.32 -12.16 5.80
CA GLN A 148 -13.98 -12.78 7.09
C GLN A 148 -13.32 -11.82 8.09
N SER A 149 -13.26 -10.52 7.78
CA SER A 149 -12.67 -9.50 8.65
C SER A 149 -13.74 -8.66 9.34
N ASP A 150 -13.36 -8.02 10.44
CA ASP A 150 -14.22 -7.05 11.11
C ASP A 150 -14.26 -5.69 10.36
N MET A 151 -15.10 -4.78 10.84
CA MET A 151 -15.30 -3.48 10.22
C MET A 151 -14.04 -2.61 10.23
N ASP A 152 -13.24 -2.67 11.29
CA ASP A 152 -12.02 -1.86 11.43
C ASP A 152 -10.96 -2.33 10.43
N ALA A 153 -10.75 -3.64 10.32
CA ALA A 153 -9.87 -4.24 9.34
C ALA A 153 -10.34 -3.97 7.90
N TYR A 154 -11.65 -4.02 7.64
CA TYR A 154 -12.21 -3.68 6.33
C TYR A 154 -11.94 -2.22 5.93
N LEU A 155 -12.17 -1.26 6.84
CA LEU A 155 -11.91 0.16 6.57
C LEU A 155 -10.41 0.46 6.41
N ALA A 156 -9.57 -0.20 7.22
CA ALA A 156 -8.12 -0.14 7.08
C ALA A 156 -7.68 -0.68 5.71
N ALA A 157 -8.20 -1.84 5.30
CA ALA A 157 -7.91 -2.44 3.99
C ALA A 157 -8.34 -1.54 2.83
N GLN A 158 -9.52 -0.91 2.92
CA GLN A 158 -10.00 0.00 1.89
C GLN A 158 -9.08 1.22 1.75
N THR A 159 -8.69 1.82 2.88
CA THR A 159 -7.75 2.97 2.89
C THR A 159 -6.38 2.57 2.34
N GLU A 160 -5.86 1.44 2.79
CA GLU A 160 -4.58 0.92 2.36
C GLU A 160 -4.55 0.57 0.87
N ALA A 161 -5.61 -0.04 0.34
CA ALA A 161 -5.74 -0.35 -1.07
C ALA A 161 -5.64 0.90 -1.95
N MET A 162 -6.29 2.00 -1.55
CA MET A 162 -6.23 3.27 -2.29
C MET A 162 -4.80 3.85 -2.28
N LEU A 163 -4.14 3.88 -1.12
CA LEU A 163 -2.75 4.37 -0.99
C LEU A 163 -1.76 3.52 -1.79
N PHE A 164 -1.98 2.22 -1.85
CA PHE A 164 -1.16 1.31 -2.64
C PHE A 164 -1.41 1.50 -4.15
N LEU A 165 -2.67 1.58 -4.58
CA LEU A 165 -3.03 1.76 -5.98
C LEU A 165 -2.51 3.09 -6.56
N ASP A 166 -2.31 4.12 -5.74
CA ASP A 166 -1.63 5.35 -6.14
C ASP A 166 -0.18 5.12 -6.60
N TRP A 167 0.54 4.18 -5.99
CA TRP A 167 1.85 3.74 -6.47
C TRP A 167 1.73 2.87 -7.71
N VAL A 168 0.78 1.92 -7.73
CA VAL A 168 0.55 1.02 -8.87
C VAL A 168 0.28 1.82 -10.14
N LYS A 169 -0.61 2.81 -10.12
CA LYS A 169 -0.93 3.61 -11.31
C LYS A 169 0.26 4.42 -11.81
N LYS A 170 1.04 5.03 -10.90
CA LYS A 170 2.23 5.84 -11.25
C LYS A 170 3.31 4.98 -11.91
N LEU A 171 3.56 3.79 -11.34
CA LEU A 171 4.58 2.88 -11.83
C LEU A 171 4.13 2.15 -13.10
N ALA A 172 2.87 1.72 -13.18
CA ALA A 172 2.30 1.21 -14.42
C ALA A 172 2.46 2.21 -15.57
N SER A 173 2.19 3.49 -15.31
CA SER A 173 2.40 4.57 -16.29
C SER A 173 3.86 4.81 -16.67
N ALA A 174 4.82 4.41 -15.85
CA ALA A 174 6.25 4.61 -16.14
C ALA A 174 6.89 3.40 -16.85
N PHE A 175 6.38 2.19 -16.64
CA PHE A 175 7.01 0.94 -17.09
C PHE A 175 6.17 0.13 -18.07
N LEU A 176 4.89 0.46 -18.26
CA LEU A 176 3.99 -0.22 -19.20
C LEU A 176 3.56 0.74 -20.32
N ALA A 177 3.29 0.17 -21.50
CA ALA A 177 2.83 0.91 -22.67
C ALA A 177 1.55 1.72 -22.38
N ARG A 178 1.49 2.93 -22.93
CA ARG A 178 0.37 3.88 -22.81
C ARG A 178 -0.32 4.11 -24.14
N GLU A 179 -1.53 4.67 -24.12
CA GLU A 179 -2.28 4.97 -25.35
C GLU A 179 -1.57 6.01 -26.22
N GLU A 180 -0.81 6.94 -25.63
CA GLU A 180 -0.21 8.10 -26.31
C GLU A 180 1.11 7.82 -27.07
N GLU A 181 1.75 6.66 -26.90
CA GLU A 181 3.03 6.34 -27.57
C GLU A 181 2.85 5.70 -28.96
N ALA A 182 2.01 6.30 -29.81
CA ALA A 182 1.84 5.92 -31.21
C ALA A 182 1.98 7.13 -32.17
N SER A 183 2.61 8.21 -31.72
CA SER A 183 2.89 9.37 -32.55
C SER A 183 4.26 9.98 -32.21
N SER A 184 5.32 9.34 -32.67
CA SER A 184 6.62 9.97 -32.98
C SER A 184 7.36 9.10 -33.98
#